data_AF-A0A517IH41-F1
#
_entry.id   AF-A0A517IH41-F1
#
_cell.length_a   1.000
_cell.length_b   1.000
_cell.length_c   1.000
_cell.angle_alpha   90.00
_cell.angle_beta   90.00
_cell.angle_gamma   90.00
#
_symmetry.space_group_name_H-M   'P 1'
#
loop_
_entity.id
_entity.type
_entity.pdbx_description
1 polymer ?
#
loop_
_entity_poly.entity_id
_entity_poly.type
_entity_poly.pdbx_seq_one_letter_code
_entity_poly.pdbx_strand_id
1 'polypeptide(L)'
;MDNDKQKNDKTKDISLDGTLPHQISAPDFKNSSRTIQKPFVNEFGVVIGDSLYESKESPLHNWSTETDPSIMAGDQWVHPTNDIGWNSIENRELLEDQEEQDGARFMHPTFDVSKGKD
;
A
#
# COMPACT_ATOMS: atom_id res chain seq x y z
N MET A 1 -10.55 -18.48 22.95
CA MET A 1 -9.22 -19.06 22.63
C MET A 1 -9.03 -19.26 21.12
N ASP A 2 -10.10 -19.49 20.34
CA ASP A 2 -9.98 -19.68 18.87
C ASP A 2 -9.86 -18.38 18.05
N ASN A 3 -10.47 -17.27 18.48
CA ASN A 3 -10.43 -16.00 17.73
C ASN A 3 -9.03 -15.36 17.69
N ASP A 4 -8.24 -15.47 18.76
CA ASP A 4 -6.87 -14.93 18.78
C ASP A 4 -5.93 -15.72 17.86
N LYS A 5 -6.15 -17.03 17.71
CA LYS A 5 -5.38 -17.87 16.79
C LYS A 5 -5.65 -17.52 15.33
N GLN A 6 -6.91 -17.24 14.98
CA GLN A 6 -7.29 -16.83 13.62
C GLN A 6 -6.82 -15.42 13.27
N LYS A 7 -6.87 -14.46 14.21
CA LYS A 7 -6.30 -13.12 14.00
C LYS A 7 -4.80 -13.18 13.71
N ASN A 8 -4.07 -13.99 14.48
CA ASN A 8 -2.63 -14.12 14.36
C ASN A 8 -2.19 -14.85 13.08
N ASP A 9 -3.07 -15.64 12.46
CA ASP A 9 -2.81 -16.29 11.16
C ASP A 9 -2.91 -15.30 10.00
N LYS A 10 -3.85 -14.35 10.07
CA LYS A 10 -4.09 -13.35 9.01
C LYS A 10 -3.07 -12.22 8.98
N THR A 11 -2.44 -11.91 10.11
CA THR A 11 -1.38 -10.88 10.21
C THR A 11 0.02 -11.49 10.24
N LYS A 12 0.18 -12.70 9.69
CA LYS A 12 1.48 -13.33 9.58
C LYS A 12 2.39 -12.52 8.68
N ASP A 13 3.66 -12.56 9.01
CA ASP A 13 4.68 -12.04 8.13
C ASP A 13 4.73 -12.89 6.85
N ILE A 14 4.41 -12.28 5.72
CA ILE A 14 4.46 -12.91 4.40
C ILE A 14 5.77 -12.60 3.66
N SER A 15 6.64 -11.77 4.25
CA SER A 15 7.92 -11.43 3.65
C SER A 15 8.93 -12.57 3.78
N LEU A 16 9.78 -12.71 2.78
CA LEU A 16 10.90 -13.64 2.75
C LEU A 16 12.17 -12.83 2.55
N ASP A 17 13.02 -12.77 3.58
CA ASP A 17 14.33 -12.08 3.51
C ASP A 17 14.21 -10.63 3.00
N GLY A 18 13.23 -9.87 3.50
CA GLY A 18 13.00 -8.48 3.08
C GLY A 18 12.43 -8.32 1.66
N THR A 19 11.89 -9.40 1.07
CA THR A 19 11.27 -9.38 -0.27
C THR A 19 9.87 -10.01 -0.26
N LEU A 20 9.10 -9.79 -1.34
CA LEU A 20 7.77 -10.36 -1.57
C LEU A 20 7.74 -11.14 -2.90
N PRO A 21 8.25 -12.39 -2.94
CA PRO A 21 8.47 -13.11 -4.21
C PRO A 21 7.22 -13.43 -5.03
N HIS A 22 6.03 -13.39 -4.43
CA HIS A 22 4.76 -13.58 -5.14
C HIS A 22 4.35 -12.36 -5.97
N GLN A 23 4.96 -11.19 -5.74
CA GLN A 23 4.72 -9.95 -6.47
C GLN A 23 5.94 -9.63 -7.35
N ILE A 24 5.76 -9.65 -8.67
CA ILE A 24 6.86 -9.51 -9.63
C ILE A 24 7.59 -8.15 -9.56
N SER A 25 6.87 -7.09 -9.19
CA SER A 25 7.39 -5.72 -9.13
C SER A 25 7.43 -5.16 -7.70
N ALA A 26 7.39 -6.03 -6.68
CA ALA A 26 7.46 -5.57 -5.30
C ALA A 26 8.85 -4.96 -4.99
N PRO A 27 8.90 -3.97 -4.08
CA PRO A 27 10.17 -3.41 -3.63
C PRO A 27 11.07 -4.43 -2.91
N ASP A 28 12.38 -4.34 -3.15
CA ASP A 28 13.41 -5.10 -2.45
C ASP A 28 13.99 -4.29 -1.28
N PHE A 29 13.72 -4.71 -0.05
CA PHE A 29 14.14 -3.99 1.15
C PHE A 29 15.49 -4.44 1.70
N LYS A 30 16.21 -5.38 1.07
CA LYS A 30 17.46 -5.94 1.61
C LYS A 30 18.53 -4.90 1.93
N ASN A 31 18.60 -3.84 1.12
CA ASN A 31 19.58 -2.76 1.26
C ASN A 31 18.92 -1.41 1.60
N SER A 32 17.61 -1.40 1.88
CA SER A 32 16.87 -0.19 2.26
C SER A 32 17.08 0.13 3.74
N SER A 33 16.98 1.41 4.10
CA SER A 33 16.85 1.91 5.47
C SER A 33 15.51 1.54 6.10
N ARG A 34 14.53 1.13 5.30
CA ARG A 34 13.19 0.72 5.72
C ARG A 34 13.06 -0.80 5.72
N THR A 35 12.19 -1.32 6.58
CA THR A 35 11.87 -2.75 6.66
C THR A 35 10.41 -3.00 6.31
N ILE A 36 10.11 -4.13 5.68
CA ILE A 36 8.72 -4.55 5.41
C ILE A 36 7.94 -4.63 6.73
N GLN A 37 6.77 -3.99 6.75
CA GLN A 37 5.82 -4.08 7.86
C GLN A 37 4.89 -5.27 7.67
N LYS A 38 4.47 -5.88 8.78
CA LYS A 38 3.53 -6.98 8.76
C LYS A 38 2.11 -6.48 8.43
N PRO A 39 1.27 -7.31 7.80
CA PRO A 39 -0.13 -6.97 7.60
C PRO A 39 -0.82 -6.62 8.93
N PHE A 40 -1.75 -5.68 8.89
CA PHE A 40 -2.51 -5.25 10.07
C PHE A 40 -4.01 -5.31 9.82
N VAL A 41 -4.81 -5.24 10.88
CA VAL A 41 -6.27 -5.20 10.78
C VAL A 41 -6.74 -3.78 11.08
N ASN A 42 -7.52 -3.19 10.18
CA ASN A 42 -8.07 -1.85 10.35
C ASN A 42 -9.30 -1.85 11.29
N GLU A 43 -9.87 -0.66 11.53
CA GLU A 43 -11.02 -0.48 12.44
C GLU A 43 -12.28 -1.22 11.97
N PHE A 44 -12.38 -1.46 10.66
CA PHE A 44 -13.47 -2.18 10.02
C PHE A 44 -13.27 -3.71 10.00
N GLY A 45 -12.18 -4.22 10.58
CA GLY A 45 -11.89 -5.66 10.60
C GLY A 45 -11.31 -6.21 9.29
N VAL A 46 -10.92 -5.34 8.36
CA VAL A 46 -10.25 -5.70 7.10
C VAL A 46 -8.75 -5.85 7.34
N VAL A 47 -8.16 -6.89 6.77
CA VAL A 47 -6.71 -7.12 6.80
C VAL A 47 -6.08 -6.32 5.67
N ILE A 48 -5.07 -5.51 5.98
CA ILE A 48 -4.36 -4.63 5.08
C ILE A 48 -2.94 -5.15 4.92
N GLY A 49 -2.49 -5.34 3.68
CA GLY A 49 -1.14 -5.82 3.36
C GLY A 49 -0.97 -7.35 3.32
N ASP A 50 -2.06 -8.14 3.33
CA ASP A 50 -2.02 -9.60 3.14
C ASP A 50 -1.96 -10.03 1.66
N SER A 51 -1.84 -9.06 0.75
CA SER A 51 -1.87 -9.22 -0.71
C SER A 51 -3.19 -9.81 -1.26
N LEU A 52 -4.25 -9.86 -0.44
CA LEU A 52 -5.58 -10.24 -0.87
C LEU A 52 -6.44 -8.98 -1.03
N TYR A 53 -7.05 -8.81 -2.20
CA TYR A 53 -7.86 -7.62 -2.50
C TYR A 53 -9.33 -7.76 -2.05
N GLU A 54 -9.71 -8.93 -1.53
CA GLU A 54 -11.08 -9.23 -1.14
C GLU A 54 -11.18 -9.59 0.35
N SER A 55 -12.08 -8.89 1.04
CA SER A 55 -12.50 -9.22 2.40
C SER A 55 -14.01 -9.06 2.51
N LYS A 56 -14.68 -10.01 3.17
CA LYS A 56 -16.14 -9.96 3.38
C LYS A 56 -16.59 -8.76 4.21
N GLU A 57 -15.71 -8.28 5.08
CA GLU A 57 -15.97 -7.10 5.93
C GLU A 57 -15.66 -5.78 5.22
N SER A 58 -15.10 -5.83 3.99
CA SER A 58 -14.75 -4.63 3.24
C SER A 58 -16.00 -3.92 2.70
N PRO A 59 -16.06 -2.57 2.78
CA PRO A 59 -17.05 -1.78 2.08
C PRO A 59 -17.11 -2.06 0.57
N LEU A 60 -15.98 -2.44 -0.03
CA LEU A 60 -15.91 -2.77 -1.46
C LEU A 60 -16.67 -4.07 -1.79
N HIS A 61 -16.63 -5.06 -0.88
CA HIS A 61 -17.36 -6.32 -1.06
C HIS A 61 -18.88 -6.10 -0.90
N ASN A 62 -19.28 -5.19 -0.01
CA ASN A 62 -20.68 -4.87 0.27
C ASN A 62 -21.15 -3.56 -0.39
N TRP A 63 -20.53 -3.19 -1.51
CA TRP A 63 -20.76 -1.89 -2.14
C TRP A 63 -22.23 -1.72 -2.56
N SER A 64 -22.81 -0.57 -2.25
CA SER A 64 -24.16 -0.18 -2.65
C SER A 64 -24.25 1.33 -2.88
N THR A 65 -25.38 1.82 -3.38
CA THR A 65 -25.64 3.26 -3.55
C THR A 65 -25.61 4.03 -2.24
N GLU A 66 -25.85 3.34 -1.12
CA GLU A 66 -25.86 3.93 0.22
C GLU A 66 -24.47 3.91 0.88
N THR A 67 -23.47 3.27 0.25
CA THR A 67 -22.11 3.21 0.79
C THR A 67 -21.39 4.51 0.46
N ASP A 68 -21.07 5.29 1.50
CA ASP A 68 -20.27 6.50 1.33
C ASP A 68 -18.83 6.13 0.94
N PRO A 69 -18.32 6.53 -0.25
CA PRO A 69 -16.94 6.25 -0.66
C PRO A 69 -15.88 6.82 0.29
N SER A 70 -16.22 7.87 1.06
CA SER A 70 -15.30 8.51 2.00
C SER A 70 -14.79 7.58 3.09
N ILE A 71 -15.54 6.51 3.41
CA ILE A 71 -15.13 5.53 4.43
C ILE A 71 -13.88 4.75 4.03
N MET A 72 -13.58 4.67 2.73
CA MET A 72 -12.37 4.03 2.19
C MET A 72 -11.19 5.01 2.01
N ALA A 73 -11.28 6.21 2.58
CA ALA A 73 -10.19 7.18 2.58
C ALA A 73 -9.37 7.12 3.89
N GLY A 74 -8.09 7.49 3.78
CA GLY A 74 -7.18 7.65 4.92
C GLY A 74 -6.23 6.46 5.15
N ASP A 75 -5.32 6.66 6.10
CA ASP A 75 -4.14 5.81 6.30
C ASP A 75 -4.47 4.36 6.68
N GLN A 76 -5.65 4.11 7.25
CA GLN A 76 -6.10 2.78 7.65
C GLN A 76 -6.40 1.83 6.47
N TRP A 77 -6.39 2.34 5.24
CA TRP A 77 -6.62 1.56 4.01
C TRP A 77 -5.35 1.34 3.19
N VAL A 78 -4.23 1.96 3.59
CA VAL A 78 -2.97 1.93 2.84
C VAL A 78 -1.92 1.20 3.65
N HIS A 79 -1.29 0.19 3.07
CA HIS A 79 -0.16 -0.45 3.73
C HIS A 79 1.12 0.36 3.46
N PRO A 80 1.94 0.66 4.48
CA PRO A 80 3.12 1.51 4.32
C PRO A 80 4.21 0.90 3.43
N THR A 81 4.26 -0.43 3.30
CA THR A 81 5.34 -1.12 2.57
C THR A 81 4.87 -2.22 1.61
N ASN A 82 3.58 -2.50 1.53
CA ASN A 82 3.03 -3.65 0.80
C ASN A 82 1.63 -3.35 0.28
N ASP A 83 1.59 -2.45 -0.68
CA ASP A 83 0.39 -1.97 -1.37
C ASP A 83 0.71 -1.95 -2.86
N ILE A 84 -0.29 -2.14 -3.71
CA ILE A 84 -0.11 -2.21 -5.17
C ILE A 84 0.49 -0.92 -5.73
N GLY A 85 0.22 0.22 -5.07
CA GLY A 85 0.80 1.51 -5.44
C GLY A 85 2.34 1.52 -5.41
N TRP A 86 2.96 0.66 -4.59
CA TRP A 86 4.42 0.57 -4.48
C TRP A 86 5.09 -0.21 -5.62
N ASN A 87 4.32 -0.83 -6.52
CA ASN A 87 4.87 -1.60 -7.63
C ASN A 87 5.32 -0.73 -8.82
N SER A 88 4.96 0.56 -8.86
CA SER A 88 5.51 1.47 -9.88
C SER A 88 6.99 1.70 -9.63
N ILE A 89 7.73 2.01 -10.70
CA ILE A 89 9.19 2.16 -10.64
C ILE A 89 9.56 3.26 -9.65
N GLU A 90 8.92 4.41 -9.77
CA GLU A 90 9.20 5.60 -8.97
C GLU A 90 8.92 5.35 -7.48
N ASN A 91 7.78 4.72 -7.17
CA ASN A 91 7.41 4.44 -5.78
C ASN A 91 8.30 3.34 -5.17
N ARG A 92 8.72 2.38 -5.99
CA ARG A 92 9.64 1.33 -5.57
C ARG A 92 11.00 1.90 -5.23
N GLU A 93 11.54 2.78 -6.08
CA GLU A 93 12.80 3.48 -5.83
C GLU A 93 12.78 4.26 -4.50
N LEU A 94 11.65 4.91 -4.17
CA LEU A 94 11.46 5.59 -2.87
C LEU A 94 11.55 4.67 -1.65
N LEU A 95 11.14 3.40 -1.79
CA LEU A 95 11.22 2.41 -0.72
C LEU A 95 12.55 1.67 -0.69
N GLU A 96 13.21 1.53 -1.84
CA GLU A 96 14.53 0.91 -2.00
C GLU A 96 15.68 1.90 -1.68
N ASP A 97 15.37 3.14 -1.27
CA ASP A 97 16.32 4.25 -1.07
C ASP A 97 17.23 4.50 -2.29
N GLN A 98 16.69 4.27 -3.48
CA GLN A 98 17.38 4.61 -4.73
C GLN A 98 17.25 6.11 -4.99
N GLU A 99 18.26 6.69 -5.63
CA GLU A 99 18.18 8.09 -6.07
C GLU A 99 16.98 8.24 -7.02
N GLU A 100 16.05 9.14 -6.68
CA GLU A 100 14.94 9.51 -7.56
C GLU A 100 15.53 9.85 -8.94
N GLN A 101 15.19 9.04 -9.95
CA GLN A 101 15.52 9.39 -11.33
C GLN A 101 14.89 10.75 -11.62
N ASP A 102 15.61 11.65 -12.30
CA ASP A 102 15.20 13.03 -12.60
C ASP A 102 13.88 13.02 -13.40
N GLY A 103 12.78 12.89 -12.67
CA GLY A 103 11.48 12.54 -13.19
C GLY A 103 10.91 13.74 -13.89
N ALA A 104 10.42 13.55 -15.12
CA ALA A 104 9.70 14.59 -15.81
C ALA A 104 8.56 15.07 -14.90
N ARG A 105 8.65 16.31 -14.41
CA ARG A 105 7.58 16.93 -13.62
C ARG A 105 6.28 16.78 -14.40
N PHE A 106 5.26 16.18 -13.81
CA PHE A 106 3.92 16.16 -14.38
C PHE A 106 3.44 17.61 -14.49
N MET A 107 3.61 18.19 -15.67
CA MET A 107 3.15 19.53 -16.01
C MET A 107 1.98 19.40 -16.97
N HIS A 108 0.98 20.25 -16.82
CA HIS A 108 -0.08 20.30 -17.80
C HIS A 108 0.52 20.75 -19.15
N PRO A 109 0.24 20.07 -20.28
CA PRO A 109 0.90 20.34 -21.56
C PRO A 109 0.80 21.80 -22.02
N THR A 110 -0.30 22.46 -21.65
CA THR A 110 -0.64 23.82 -22.10
C THR A 110 -0.61 24.86 -20.98
N PHE A 111 -0.72 24.45 -19.72
CA PHE A 111 -0.93 25.38 -18.61
C PHE A 111 0.24 25.30 -17.64
N ASP A 112 0.80 26.46 -17.34
CA ASP A 112 1.83 26.59 -16.32
C ASP A 112 1.19 26.36 -14.94
N VAL A 113 1.64 25.30 -14.26
CA VAL A 113 1.22 24.94 -12.90
C VAL A 113 2.30 25.29 -11.87
N SER A 114 3.33 26.06 -12.25
CA SER A 114 4.36 26.52 -11.32
C SER A 114 3.79 27.53 -10.31
N LYS A 115 4.19 27.39 -9.05
CA LYS A 115 3.88 28.35 -7.97
C LYS A 115 4.91 29.50 -8.01
N GLY A 116 4.44 30.75 -7.98
CA GLY A 116 5.28 31.94 -7.74
C GLY A 116 5.64 32.79 -8.97
N LYS A 117 4.65 33.09 -9.82
CA LYS A 117 4.79 34.01 -10.97
C LYS A 117 3.94 35.29 -10.84
N ASP A 118 3.62 35.67 -9.60
CA ASP A 118 2.99 36.93 -9.21
C ASP A 118 4.00 37.98 -8.72
#